data_AF-A0A5B6W102-F1
#
_entry.id   AF-A0A5B6W102-F1
#
_cell.length_a   1.000
_cell.length_b   1.000
_cell.length_c   1.000
_cell.angle_alpha   90.00
_cell.angle_beta   90.00
_cell.angle_gamma   90.00
#
_symmetry.space_group_name_H-M   'P 1'
#
loop_
_entity.id
_entity.type
_entity.pdbx_description
1 polymer ?
#
loop_
_entity_poly.entity_id
_entity_poly.type
_entity_poly.pdbx_seq_one_letter_code
_entity_poly.pdbx_strand_id
1 'polypeptide(L)'
;MDVRLRRKAVFLVGDLAECQLENIDKAEMPFFSNQLFLKSLVDLTASSDLDLQEKVLVAIKNLLQLRTTEAMVFKEFCRLDDALERMKKQLEDLMLDEDHREYVTDVESLRKEVEFSFQAKLGNNGANIEGRMVHSQLKTRVEQEQRNEIPADWESETDRLG
;
A
#
# COMPACT_ATOMS: atom_id res chain seq x y z
N MET A 1 -20.84 11.70 13.81
CA MET A 1 -19.92 10.82 14.58
C MET A 1 -19.01 11.70 15.41
N ASP A 2 -18.71 11.30 16.64
CA ASP A 2 -17.87 12.07 17.58
C ASP A 2 -16.39 12.10 17.13
N VAL A 3 -15.79 13.29 17.06
CA VAL A 3 -14.39 13.49 16.64
C VAL A 3 -13.40 12.86 17.62
N ARG A 4 -13.72 12.82 18.92
CA ARG A 4 -12.87 12.16 19.93
C ARG A 4 -12.85 10.65 19.73
N LEU A 5 -13.99 10.07 19.35
CA LEU A 5 -14.06 8.64 19.02
C LEU A 5 -13.24 8.33 17.77
N ARG A 6 -13.35 9.17 16.73
CA ARG A 6 -12.54 9.02 15.51
C ARG A 6 -11.05 9.09 15.81
N ARG A 7 -10.62 10.05 16.63
CA ARG A 7 -9.21 10.18 17.05
C ARG A 7 -8.70 8.93 17.74
N LYS A 8 -9.45 8.38 18.70
CA LYS A 8 -9.08 7.14 19.39
C LYS A 8 -9.03 5.94 18.44
N ALA A 9 -10.00 5.83 17.53
CA ALA A 9 -10.03 4.74 16.56
C ALA A 9 -8.85 4.81 15.59
N VAL A 10 -8.55 5.99 15.03
CA VAL A 10 -7.41 6.18 14.12
C VAL A 10 -6.08 5.97 14.84
N PHE A 11 -5.95 6.46 16.08
CA PHE A 11 -4.77 6.20 16.90
C PHE A 11 -4.53 4.69 17.07
N LEU A 12 -5.56 3.93 17.47
CA LEU A 12 -5.48 2.48 17.59
C LEU A 12 -5.09 1.79 16.27
N VAL A 13 -5.61 2.28 15.14
CA VAL A 13 -5.22 1.76 13.82
C VAL A 13 -3.74 1.99 13.55
N GLY A 14 -3.21 3.17 13.89
CA GLY A 14 -1.79 3.50 13.77
C GLY A 14 -0.92 2.58 14.63
N ASP A 15 -1.27 2.40 15.90
CA ASP A 15 -0.59 1.51 16.84
C ASP A 15 -0.60 0.05 16.36
N LEU A 16 -1.75 -0.42 15.85
CA LEU A 16 -1.87 -1.78 15.33
C LEU A 16 -1.01 -1.99 14.07
N ALA A 17 -0.93 -0.99 13.20
CA ALA A 17 -0.06 -1.04 12.03
C ALA A 17 1.42 -1.00 12.44
N GLU A 18 1.78 -0.21 13.44
CA GLU A 18 3.15 -0.17 13.99
C GLU A 18 3.55 -1.51 14.62
N CYS A 19 2.67 -2.10 15.43
CA CYS A 19 2.87 -3.42 16.02
C CYS A 19 3.15 -4.50 14.96
N GLN A 20 2.56 -4.40 13.77
CA GLN A 20 2.80 -5.33 12.66
C GLN A 20 4.16 -5.11 12.00
N LEU A 21 4.65 -3.88 11.94
CA LEU A 21 6.00 -3.58 11.46
C LEU A 21 7.07 -4.22 12.35
N GLU A 22 6.83 -4.26 13.67
CA GLU A 22 7.73 -4.90 14.63
C GLU A 22 7.62 -6.44 14.62
N ASN A 23 6.46 -6.99 14.22
CA ASN A 23 6.16 -8.42 14.26
C ASN A 23 5.97 -9.02 12.86
N ILE A 24 6.95 -8.84 11.99
CA ILE A 24 6.93 -9.24 10.57
C ILE A 24 6.57 -10.72 10.34
N ASP A 25 6.85 -11.60 11.32
CA ASP A 25 6.61 -13.05 11.22
C ASP A 25 5.15 -13.44 11.48
N LYS A 26 4.28 -12.51 11.91
CA LYS A 26 2.84 -12.76 12.12
C LYS A 26 2.06 -12.41 10.85
N ALA A 27 0.99 -13.16 10.61
CA ALA A 27 0.09 -12.87 9.50
C ALA A 27 -0.49 -11.45 9.63
N GLU A 28 -0.28 -10.63 8.60
CA GLU A 28 -0.83 -9.28 8.56
C GLU A 28 -2.36 -9.32 8.66
N MET A 29 -2.94 -8.35 9.37
CA MET A 29 -4.36 -8.34 9.69
C MET A 29 -5.18 -8.08 8.41
N PRO A 30 -6.20 -8.89 8.10
CA PRO A 30 -6.89 -8.84 6.82
C PRO A 30 -7.66 -7.53 6.58
N PHE A 31 -7.96 -6.76 7.64
CA PHE A 31 -8.64 -5.47 7.48
C PHE A 31 -7.72 -4.36 6.93
N PHE A 32 -6.39 -4.50 7.02
CA PHE A 32 -5.48 -3.54 6.39
C PHE A 32 -5.48 -3.64 4.86
N SER A 33 -5.96 -4.75 4.30
CA SER A 33 -6.19 -4.91 2.87
C SER A 33 -7.60 -4.46 2.42
N ASN A 34 -8.46 -4.04 3.36
CA ASN A 34 -9.83 -3.63 3.03
C ASN A 34 -9.82 -2.22 2.41
N GLN A 35 -10.12 -2.14 1.12
CA GLN A 35 -10.07 -0.89 0.35
C GLN A 35 -11.04 0.18 0.88
N LEU A 36 -12.22 -0.20 1.39
CA LEU A 36 -13.18 0.74 1.97
C LEU A 36 -12.68 1.33 3.29
N PHE A 37 -12.01 0.51 4.10
CA PHE A 37 -11.36 0.96 5.32
C PHE A 37 -10.23 1.93 5.00
N LEU A 38 -9.34 1.58 4.07
CA LEU A 38 -8.25 2.46 3.63
C LEU A 38 -8.78 3.77 3.06
N LYS A 39 -9.83 3.70 2.22
CA LYS A 39 -10.49 4.90 1.68
C LYS A 39 -11.05 5.78 2.80
N SER A 40 -11.72 5.17 3.78
CA SER A 40 -12.28 5.91 4.91
C SER A 40 -11.19 6.62 5.74
N LEU A 41 -10.01 6.01 5.89
CA LEU A 41 -8.87 6.67 6.52
C LEU A 41 -8.35 7.84 5.69
N VAL A 42 -8.18 7.65 4.38
CA VAL A 42 -7.72 8.73 3.49
C VAL A 42 -8.72 9.88 3.45
N ASP A 43 -10.03 9.61 3.46
CA ASP A 43 -11.06 10.66 3.48
C ASP A 43 -11.02 11.49 4.78
N LEU A 44 -10.48 10.95 5.89
CA LEU A 44 -10.33 11.69 7.14
C LEU A 44 -9.23 12.76 7.10
N THR A 45 -8.33 12.76 6.10
CA THR A 45 -7.37 13.86 5.92
C THR A 45 -8.06 15.18 5.58
N ALA A 46 -9.28 15.14 5.04
CA ALA A 46 -10.09 16.32 4.77
C ALA A 46 -10.83 16.87 6.00
N SER A 47 -10.64 16.27 7.18
CA SER A 47 -11.18 16.77 8.45
C SER A 47 -10.65 18.17 8.76
N SER A 48 -11.41 19.01 9.47
CA SER A 48 -10.92 20.30 9.98
C SER A 48 -10.13 20.18 11.30
N ASP A 49 -10.14 19.00 11.92
CA ASP A 49 -9.45 18.70 13.18
C ASP A 49 -8.01 18.26 12.88
N LEU A 50 -7.04 19.15 13.14
CA LEU A 50 -5.63 18.95 12.82
C LEU A 50 -5.02 17.77 13.61
N ASP A 51 -5.42 17.59 14.87
CA ASP A 51 -5.02 16.47 15.73
C ASP A 51 -5.52 15.10 15.21
N LEU A 52 -6.67 15.09 14.52
CA LEU A 52 -7.14 13.92 13.78
C LEU A 52 -6.35 13.74 12.48
N GLN A 53 -6.07 14.80 11.73
CA GLN A 53 -5.28 14.72 10.50
C GLN A 53 -3.88 14.13 10.75
N GLU A 54 -3.19 14.60 11.79
CA GLU A 54 -1.89 14.07 12.21
C GLU A 54 -1.95 12.55 12.46
N LYS A 55 -2.91 12.10 13.27
CA LYS A 55 -3.11 10.67 13.57
C LYS A 55 -3.39 9.86 12.32
N VAL A 56 -4.16 10.41 11.38
CA VAL A 56 -4.45 9.77 10.09
C VAL A 56 -3.18 9.62 9.27
N LEU A 57 -2.34 10.65 9.21
CA LEU A 57 -1.06 10.58 8.49
C LEU A 57 -0.11 9.54 9.11
N VAL A 58 -0.01 9.46 10.44
CA VAL A 58 0.77 8.41 11.12
C VAL A 58 0.24 7.03 10.74
N ALA A 59 -1.09 6.82 10.81
CA ALA A 59 -1.70 5.55 10.44
C ALA A 59 -1.41 5.19 8.98
N ILE A 60 -1.57 6.13 8.03
CA ILE A 60 -1.28 5.90 6.61
C ILE A 60 0.20 5.59 6.39
N LYS A 61 1.12 6.31 7.05
CA LYS A 61 2.56 6.04 6.98
C LYS A 61 2.87 4.61 7.39
N ASN A 62 2.36 4.16 8.53
CA ASN A 62 2.59 2.81 9.04
C ASN A 62 2.00 1.76 8.09
N LEU A 63 0.78 1.98 7.59
CA LEU A 63 0.16 1.11 6.60
C LEU A 63 0.99 1.02 5.32
N LEU A 64 1.51 2.13 4.81
CA LEU A 64 2.37 2.15 3.63
C LEU A 64 3.68 1.40 3.87
N GLN A 65 4.15 1.22 5.10
CA GLN A 65 5.37 0.46 5.38
C GLN A 65 5.13 -1.06 5.47
N LEU A 66 3.89 -1.50 5.68
CA LEU A 66 3.54 -2.94 5.74
C LEU A 66 3.81 -3.66 4.42
N ARG A 67 4.17 -4.94 4.45
CA ARG A 67 4.55 -5.66 3.20
C ARG A 67 3.34 -5.95 2.33
N THR A 68 2.18 -6.22 2.91
CA THR A 68 0.98 -6.57 2.11
C THR A 68 0.25 -5.36 1.53
N THR A 69 0.55 -4.15 2.01
CA THR A 69 -0.12 -2.94 1.53
C THR A 69 0.18 -2.67 0.07
N GLU A 70 -0.85 -2.73 -0.76
CA GLU A 70 -0.80 -2.43 -2.18
C GLU A 70 -0.87 -0.91 -2.43
N ALA A 71 0.25 -0.30 -2.81
CA ALA A 71 0.30 1.14 -3.10
C ALA A 71 -0.66 1.55 -4.25
N MET A 72 -0.98 0.65 -5.17
CA MET A 72 -1.97 0.91 -6.23
C MET A 72 -3.38 1.15 -5.69
N VAL A 73 -3.77 0.52 -4.58
CA VAL A 73 -5.06 0.78 -3.92
C VAL A 73 -5.10 2.20 -3.37
N PHE A 74 -4.01 2.68 -2.78
CA PHE A 74 -3.90 4.05 -2.29
C PHE A 74 -3.98 5.07 -3.43
N LYS A 75 -3.39 4.76 -4.59
CA LYS A 75 -3.44 5.61 -5.78
C LYS A 75 -4.83 5.62 -6.43
N GLU A 76 -5.28 4.48 -6.94
CA GLU A 76 -6.43 4.41 -7.84
C GLU A 76 -7.77 4.46 -7.09
N PHE A 77 -7.86 3.81 -5.93
CA PHE A 77 -9.12 3.73 -5.18
C PHE A 77 -9.22 4.82 -4.12
N CYS A 78 -8.15 5.03 -3.34
CA CYS A 78 -8.15 5.98 -2.24
C CYS A 78 -7.86 7.41 -2.67
N ARG A 79 -7.24 7.64 -3.84
CA ARG A 79 -6.82 8.95 -4.34
C ARG A 79 -5.97 9.71 -3.31
N LEU A 80 -5.00 9.00 -2.73
CA LEU A 80 -4.12 9.53 -1.67
C LEU A 80 -3.32 10.73 -2.16
N ASP A 81 -2.87 10.73 -3.41
CA ASP A 81 -2.21 11.86 -4.07
C ASP A 81 -3.07 13.13 -4.03
N ASP A 82 -4.32 13.04 -4.45
CA ASP A 82 -5.25 14.17 -4.42
C ASP A 82 -5.56 14.61 -2.98
N ALA A 83 -5.64 13.66 -2.06
CA ALA A 83 -5.91 13.94 -0.64
C ALA A 83 -4.75 14.70 0.01
N LEU A 84 -3.50 14.29 -0.25
CA LEU A 84 -2.30 14.96 0.26
C LEU A 84 -2.13 16.35 -0.37
N GLU A 85 -2.41 16.52 -1.67
CA GLU A 85 -2.31 17.84 -2.31
C GLU A 85 -3.38 18.82 -1.79
N ARG A 86 -4.61 18.34 -1.53
CA ARG A 86 -5.63 19.16 -0.86
C ARG A 86 -5.20 19.55 0.55
N MET A 87 -4.69 18.59 1.33
CA MET A 87 -4.24 18.84 2.70
C MET A 87 -3.07 19.83 2.73
N LYS A 88 -2.12 19.73 1.80
CA LYS A 88 -1.02 20.70 1.66
C LYS A 88 -1.53 22.14 1.55
N LYS A 89 -2.50 22.40 0.67
CA LYS A 89 -3.10 23.73 0.51
C LYS A 89 -3.75 24.22 1.79
N GLN A 90 -4.47 23.33 2.48
CA GLN A 90 -5.09 23.66 3.78
C GLN A 90 -4.04 24.00 4.85
N LEU A 91 -2.92 23.28 4.90
CA LEU A 91 -1.84 23.56 5.86
C LEU A 91 -1.11 24.86 5.52
N GLU A 92 -0.87 25.15 4.23
CA GLU A 92 -0.30 26.42 3.78
C GLU A 92 -1.18 27.61 4.21
N ASP A 93 -2.50 27.48 4.10
CA ASP A 93 -3.45 28.50 4.59
C ASP A 93 -3.40 28.65 6.12
N LEU A 94 -3.31 27.54 6.86
CA LEU A 94 -3.22 27.54 8.34
C LEU A 94 -1.89 28.10 8.85
N MET A 95 -0.80 28.01 8.08
CA MET A 95 0.50 28.59 8.45
C MET A 95 0.51 30.13 8.46
N LEU A 96 -0.51 30.77 7.88
CA LEU A 96 -0.71 32.22 7.97
C LEU A 96 -1.14 32.66 9.38
N ASP A 97 -1.62 31.73 10.21
CA ASP A 97 -1.96 31.95 11.60
C ASP A 97 -0.73 31.70 12.50
N GLU A 98 -0.26 32.73 13.19
CA GLU A 98 0.96 32.67 14.02
C GLU A 98 0.80 31.77 15.26
N ASP A 99 -0.43 31.59 15.77
CA ASP A 99 -0.67 30.90 17.05
C ASP A 99 -0.43 29.39 16.98
N HIS A 100 -0.50 28.79 15.78
CA HIS A 100 -0.38 27.35 15.58
C HIS A 100 0.67 26.95 14.55
N ARG A 101 1.47 27.91 14.06
CA ARG A 101 2.40 27.72 12.95
C ARG A 101 3.39 26.57 13.15
N GLU A 102 3.93 26.41 14.36
CA GLU A 102 4.87 25.33 14.67
C GLU A 102 4.21 23.96 14.52
N TYR A 103 3.05 23.75 15.14
CA TYR A 103 2.32 22.49 15.04
C TYR A 103 1.85 22.19 13.61
N VAL A 104 1.39 23.19 12.86
CA VAL A 104 1.04 23.04 11.44
C VAL A 104 2.27 22.65 10.60
N THR A 105 3.46 23.13 10.95
CA THR A 105 4.72 22.78 10.30
C THR A 105 5.11 21.32 10.55
N ASP A 106 4.88 20.81 11.75
CA ASP A 106 5.12 19.40 12.08
C ASP A 106 4.18 18.48 11.30
N VAL A 107 2.89 18.84 11.21
CA VAL A 107 1.91 18.09 10.42
C VAL A 107 2.24 18.12 8.93
N GLU A 108 2.70 19.25 8.38
CA GLU A 108 3.15 19.33 6.98
C GLU A 108 4.41 18.50 6.73
N SER A 109 5.32 18.44 7.70
CA SER A 109 6.50 17.58 7.63
C SER A 109 6.10 16.10 7.57
N LEU A 110 5.16 15.69 8.43
CA LEU A 110 4.60 14.35 8.41
C LEU A 110 3.85 14.04 7.09
N ARG A 111 3.13 15.01 6.53
CA ARG A 111 2.46 14.87 5.22
C ARG A 111 3.48 14.57 4.12
N LYS A 112 4.62 15.27 4.09
CA LYS A 112 5.72 15.02 3.15
C LYS A 112 6.34 13.64 3.33
N GLU A 113 6.49 13.17 4.57
CA GLU A 113 6.99 11.81 4.84
C GLU A 113 6.04 10.72 4.30
N VAL A 114 4.73 10.92 4.44
CA VAL A 114 3.71 10.03 3.87
C VAL A 114 3.79 10.03 2.35
N GLU A 115 3.86 11.22 1.74
CA GLU A 115 4.00 11.36 0.29
C GLU A 115 5.26 10.65 -0.23
N PHE A 116 6.39 10.84 0.45
CA PHE A 116 7.64 10.17 0.10
C PHE A 116 7.52 8.64 0.21
N SER A 117 6.97 8.14 1.32
CA SER A 117 6.77 6.70 1.54
C SER A 117 5.84 6.09 0.48
N PHE A 118 4.81 6.83 0.08
CA PHE A 118 3.87 6.43 -0.96
C PHE A 118 4.55 6.33 -2.32
N GLN A 119 5.31 7.35 -2.74
CA GLN A 119 6.01 7.35 -4.02
C GLN A 119 7.10 6.28 -4.09
N ALA A 120 7.87 6.11 -3.00
CA ALA A 120 8.89 5.06 -2.90
C ALA A 120 8.26 3.67 -3.09
N LYS A 121 7.07 3.44 -2.51
CA LYS A 121 6.38 2.16 -2.65
C LYS A 121 5.77 1.93 -4.02
N LEU A 122 5.26 2.97 -4.67
CA LEU A 122 4.82 2.90 -6.08
C LEU A 122 5.99 2.54 -7.00
N GLY A 123 7.17 3.14 -6.79
CA GLY A 123 8.38 2.82 -7.54
C GLY A 123 8.83 1.37 -7.36
N ASN A 124 8.84 0.87 -6.11
CA ASN A 124 9.19 -0.54 -5.82
C ASN A 124 8.18 -1.53 -6.44
N ASN A 125 6.89 -1.19 -6.45
CA ASN A 125 5.88 -2.04 -7.09
C ASN A 125 6.05 -2.10 -8.62
N GLY A 126 6.49 -1.01 -9.26
CA GLY A 126 6.82 -1.00 -10.69
C GLY A 126 7.92 -2.02 -11.04
N ALA A 127 9.01 -2.04 -10.28
CA ALA A 127 10.12 -2.98 -10.50
C ALA A 127 9.76 -4.46 -10.22
N ASN A 128 8.86 -4.71 -9.26
CA ASN A 128 8.43 -6.06 -8.92
C ASN A 128 7.49 -6.67 -9.97
N ILE A 129 6.69 -5.86 -10.66
CA ILE A 129 5.79 -6.31 -11.74
C ILE A 129 6.61 -6.78 -12.95
N GLU A 130 7.68 -6.08 -13.32
CA GLU A 130 8.59 -6.51 -14.39
C GLU A 130 9.27 -7.85 -14.04
N GLY A 131 9.76 -8.00 -12.80
CA GLY A 131 10.35 -9.25 -12.33
C GLY A 131 9.37 -10.44 -12.36
N ARG A 132 8.11 -10.23 -11.94
CA ARG A 132 7.06 -11.27 -12.02
C ARG A 132 6.70 -11.64 -13.45
N MET A 133 6.65 -10.67 -14.38
CA MET A 133 6.41 -10.96 -15.80
C MET A 133 7.54 -11.79 -16.41
N VAL A 134 8.81 -11.44 -16.15
CA VAL A 134 9.96 -12.20 -16.65
C VAL A 134 9.97 -13.64 -16.09
N HIS A 135 9.70 -13.81 -14.79
CA HIS A 135 9.61 -15.14 -14.18
C HIS A 135 8.46 -15.97 -14.75
N SER A 136 7.31 -15.35 -15.05
CA SER A 136 6.19 -16.05 -15.69
C SER A 136 6.51 -16.49 -17.13
N GLN A 137 7.15 -15.63 -17.92
CA GLN A 137 7.56 -15.94 -19.30
C GLN A 137 8.62 -17.05 -19.36
N LEU A 138 9.60 -17.02 -18.45
CA LEU A 138 10.61 -18.08 -18.34
C LEU A 138 9.98 -19.42 -17.95
N LYS A 139 9.03 -19.42 -17.01
CA LYS A 139 8.33 -20.63 -16.60
C LYS A 139 7.52 -21.24 -17.76
N THR A 140 6.81 -20.42 -18.54
CA THR A 140 6.09 -20.86 -19.74
C THR A 140 7.03 -21.43 -20.81
N ARG A 141 8.23 -20.84 -20.96
CA ARG A 141 9.22 -21.31 -21.93
C ARG A 141 9.82 -22.66 -21.56
N VAL A 142 10.17 -22.86 -20.27
CA VAL A 142 10.68 -24.15 -19.76
C VAL A 142 9.61 -25.24 -19.88
N GLU A 143 8.34 -24.91 -19.60
CA GLU A 143 7.22 -25.86 -19.76
C GLU A 143 6.94 -26.23 -21.23
N GLN A 144 7.23 -25.33 -22.19
CA GLN A 144 7.14 -25.62 -23.62
C GLN A 144 8.33 -26.42 -24.15
N GLU A 145 9.55 -26.16 -23.68
CA GLU A 145 10.76 -26.91 -24.07
C GLU A 145 10.69 -28.36 -23.58
N GLN A 146 10.23 -28.62 -22.34
CA GLN A 146 10.04 -30.00 -21.83
C GLN A 146 8.95 -30.78 -22.58
N ARG A 147 7.98 -30.11 -23.21
CA ARG A 147 6.91 -30.77 -23.98
C ARG A 147 7.37 -31.18 -25.39
N ASN A 148 8.44 -30.57 -25.91
CA ASN A 148 9.00 -30.87 -27.23
C ASN A 148 10.14 -31.91 -27.21
N GLU A 149 10.58 -32.35 -26.02
CA GLU A 149 11.65 -33.34 -25.86
C GLU A 149 11.16 -34.79 -25.70
N ILE A 150 9.85 -35.07 -25.83
CA ILE A 150 9.37 -36.46 -25.90
C ILE A 150 9.56 -36.95 -27.35
N PRO A 151 10.51 -37.87 -27.63
CA PRO A 151 10.70 -38.39 -28.97
C PRO A 151 9.47 -39.22 -29.35
N ALA A 152 8.86 -38.89 -30.48
CA ALA A 152 7.78 -39.67 -31.09
C ALA A 152 8.38 -40.93 -31.75
N ASP A 153 8.85 -41.88 -30.94
CA ASP A 153 9.30 -43.18 -31.43
C ASP A 153 9.08 -44.27 -30.38
N TRP A 154 7.86 -44.83 -30.32
CA TRP A 154 7.62 -46.14 -29.72
C TRP A 154 6.38 -46.89 -30.25
N GLU A 155 5.82 -46.56 -31.41
CA GLU A 155 4.74 -47.37 -32.02
C GLU A 155 5.18 -48.01 -33.32
N SER A 156 6.11 -48.96 -33.27
CA SER A 156 6.38 -49.89 -34.38
C SER A 156 7.07 -51.18 -33.93
N GLU A 157 6.63 -51.81 -32.83
CA GLU A 157 7.16 -53.16 -32.50
C GLU A 157 6.19 -54.01 -31.66
N THR A 158 4.94 -54.20 -32.09
CA THR A 158 4.13 -55.36 -31.63
C THR A 158 3.08 -55.78 -32.68
N ASP A 159 3.51 -56.06 -33.91
CA ASP A 159 2.74 -56.89 -34.84
C ASP A 159 3.65 -57.98 -35.42
N ARG A 160 4.17 -58.83 -34.52
CA ARG A 160 4.56 -60.20 -34.86
C ARG A 160 4.05 -61.12 -33.77
N LEU A 161 3.34 -62.16 -34.22
CA LEU A 161 2.84 -63.33 -33.50
C LEU A 161 1.41 -63.18 -32.96
N GLY A 162 0.48 -63.69 -33.77
CA GLY A 162 -0.93 -63.90 -33.48
C GLY A 162 -1.67 -64.41 -34.70
#